data_AF-A0AAW5II84-F1
#
_entry.id   AF-A0AAW5II84-F1
#
_cell.length_a   1.000
_cell.length_b   1.000
_cell.length_c   1.000
_cell.angle_alpha   90.00
_cell.angle_beta   90.00
_cell.angle_gamma   90.00
#
_symmetry.space_group_name_H-M   'P 1'
#
loop_
_entity.id
_entity.type
_entity.pdbx_description
1 polymer ?
#
loop_
_entity_poly.entity_id
_entity_poly.type
_entity_poly.pdbx_seq_one_letter_code
_entity_poly.pdbx_strand_id
1 'polypeptide(L)' 'MGVTVTRASEKKRLKELKGHIRSKHYHATFEPLFEDVGEIDLEGYEWIVIGTETDKRKGKVDANPE' A
#
# COMPACT_ATOMS: atom_id res chain seq x y z
N MET A 1 -12.29 -3.98 0.10
CA MET A 1 -11.08 -4.81 -0.08
C MET A 1 -9.86 -3.92 -0.04
N GLY A 2 -8.75 -4.37 0.56
CA GLY A 2 -7.56 -3.55 0.80
C GLY A 2 -6.32 -4.07 0.08
N VAL A 3 -5.37 -3.16 -0.19
CA VAL A 3 -4.00 -3.51 -0.59
C VAL A 3 -3.01 -2.60 0.11
N THR A 4 -1.90 -3.18 0.58
CA THR A 4 -0.78 -2.44 1.15
C THR A 4 0.33 -2.30 0.12
N VAL A 5 0.87 -1.09 -0.03
CA VAL A 5 1.99 -0.75 -0.91
C VAL A 5 3.04 -0.02 -0.07
N THR A 6 4.23 -0.60 0.03
CA THR A 6 5.34 -0.07 0.85
C THR A 6 6.49 0.47 -0.01
N ARG A 7 6.55 0.05 -1.28
CA ARG A 7 7.64 0.32 -2.23
C ARG A 7 7.12 0.48 -3.67
N ALA A 8 7.89 1.15 -4.52
CA ALA A 8 7.50 1.44 -5.91
C ALA A 8 7.28 0.16 -6.74
N SER A 9 8.00 -0.92 -6.42
CA SER A 9 7.85 -2.23 -7.08
C SER A 9 6.48 -2.89 -6.85
N GLU A 10 5.73 -2.43 -5.84
CA GLU A 10 4.45 -3.01 -5.45
C GLU A 10 3.24 -2.30 -6.04
N LYS A 11 3.42 -1.17 -6.76
CA LYS A 11 2.31 -0.41 -7.39
C LYS A 11 1.34 -1.27 -8.20
N LYS A 12 1.87 -2.29 -8.88
CA LYS A 12 1.05 -3.19 -9.72
C LYS A 12 -0.07 -3.87 -8.94
N ARG A 13 0.09 -4.05 -7.62
CA ARG A 13 -0.90 -4.69 -6.74
C ARG A 13 -2.22 -3.89 -6.70
N LEU A 14 -2.18 -2.57 -6.89
CA LEU A 14 -3.39 -1.74 -6.98
C LEU A 14 -4.25 -2.09 -8.20
N LYS A 15 -3.61 -2.32 -9.35
CA LYS A 15 -4.30 -2.72 -10.58
C LYS A 15 -4.76 -4.18 -10.52
N GLU A 16 -3.89 -5.07 -10.03
CA GLU A 16 -4.20 -6.49 -9.87
C GLU A 16 -5.39 -6.71 -8.92
N LEU A 17 -5.49 -5.92 -7.84
CA LEU A 17 -6.62 -6.00 -6.91
C LEU A 17 -7.95 -5.73 -7.62
N LYS A 18 -8.04 -4.61 -8.36
CA LYS A 18 -9.26 -4.26 -9.12
C LYS A 18 -9.54 -5.23 -10.27
N GLY A 19 -8.49 -5.76 -10.90
CA GLY A 19 -8.61 -6.67 -12.04
C GLY A 19 -9.08 -8.08 -11.66
N HIS A 20 -8.68 -8.57 -10.48
CA HIS A 20 -8.97 -9.94 -10.04
C HIS A 20 -10.07 -10.04 -9.00
N ILE A 21 -10.30 -9.00 -8.21
CA ILE A 21 -11.26 -9.02 -7.10
C ILE A 21 -12.29 -7.93 -7.30
N ARG A 22 -13.57 -8.33 -7.44
CA ARG A 22 -14.69 -7.39 -7.42
C ARG A 22 -15.10 -7.08 -5.99
N SER A 23 -14.99 -5.82 -5.60
CA SER A 23 -15.47 -5.30 -4.32
C SER A 23 -16.27 -4.03 -4.54
N LYS A 24 -17.19 -3.73 -3.61
CA LYS A 24 -17.94 -2.47 -3.61
C LYS A 24 -17.06 -1.30 -3.17
N HIS A 25 -16.12 -1.56 -2.27
CA HIS A 25 -15.29 -0.56 -1.63
C HIS A 25 -13.82 -0.98 -1.71
N TYR A 26 -12.93 -0.09 -2.14
CA TYR A 26 -11.49 -0.34 -2.20
C TYR A 26 -10.74 0.65 -1.31
N HIS A 27 -9.73 0.17 -0.60
CA HIS A 27 -8.79 1.01 0.14
C HIS A 27 -7.34 0.64 -0.16
N ALA A 28 -6.47 1.63 -0.11
CA ALA A 28 -5.03 1.46 -0.26
C ALA A 28 -4.33 1.92 1.03
N THR A 29 -3.33 1.17 1.45
CA THR A 29 -2.54 1.46 2.65
C THR A 29 -1.08 1.62 2.27
N PHE A 30 -0.45 2.68 2.72
CA PHE A 30 0.94 3.00 2.47
C PHE A 30 1.70 3.13 3.80
N GLU A 31 2.26 2.02 4.28
CA GLU A 31 2.89 1.97 5.62
C GLU A 31 4.08 1.00 5.72
N PRO A 32 5.26 1.48 6.16
CA PRO A 32 5.84 2.80 5.94
C PRO A 32 6.19 3.01 4.45
N LEU A 33 6.14 4.26 3.98
CA LEU A 33 6.75 4.63 2.70
C LEU A 33 8.27 4.67 2.88
N PHE A 34 8.95 3.57 2.56
CA PHE A 34 10.42 3.47 2.70
C PHE A 34 11.18 4.22 1.60
N GLU A 35 10.51 4.50 0.48
CA GLU A 35 11.07 5.16 -0.69
C GLU A 35 9.97 5.96 -1.39
N ASP A 36 10.34 6.87 -2.29
CA ASP A 36 9.38 7.54 -3.15
C ASP A 36 8.67 6.50 -4.03
N VAL A 37 7.38 6.32 -3.77
CA VAL A 37 6.51 5.46 -4.57
C VAL A 37 6.05 6.16 -5.84
N GLY A 38 6.53 7.35 -6.18
CA GLY A 38 6.20 8.10 -7.39
C GLY A 38 4.71 8.28 -7.66
N GLU A 39 4.35 8.49 -8.93
CA GLU A 39 2.95 8.65 -9.31
C GLU A 39 2.19 7.31 -9.20
N ILE A 40 0.97 7.39 -8.66
CA ILE A 40 0.07 6.26 -8.45
C ILE A 40 -1.34 6.65 -8.90
N ASP A 41 -1.95 5.79 -9.71
CA ASP A 41 -3.37 5.86 -10.04
C ASP A 41 -4.21 5.27 -8.89
N LEU A 42 -4.96 6.15 -8.23
CA LEU A 42 -5.86 5.82 -7.12
C LEU A 42 -7.34 5.87 -7.52
N GLU A 43 -7.65 5.94 -8.82
CA GLU A 43 -9.04 6.00 -9.28
C GLU A 43 -9.83 4.78 -8.77
N GLY A 44 -10.98 5.04 -8.15
CA GLY A 44 -11.85 4.01 -7.58
C GLY A 44 -11.39 3.43 -6.23
N TYR A 45 -10.32 3.97 -5.64
CA TYR A 45 -10.01 3.78 -4.23
C TYR A 45 -10.71 4.89 -3.42
N GLU A 46 -11.54 4.49 -2.47
CA GLU A 46 -12.36 5.42 -1.69
C GLU A 46 -11.62 5.91 -0.44
N TRP A 47 -10.74 5.07 0.11
CA TRP A 47 -9.98 5.37 1.32
C TRP A 47 -8.50 5.10 1.12
N ILE A 48 -7.69 6.08 1.52
CA ILE A 48 -6.24 5.99 1.47
C ILE A 48 -5.72 6.16 2.90
N VAL A 49 -4.95 5.17 3.35
CA VAL A 49 -4.27 5.19 4.64
C VAL A 49 -2.79 5.44 4.38
N ILE A 50 -2.23 6.50 4.97
CA ILE A 50 -0.82 6.86 4.88
C ILE A 50 -0.31 7.00 6.30
N GLY A 51 0.74 6.28 6.64
CA GLY A 51 1.25 6.29 8.00
C GLY A 51 2.53 5.50 8.16
N THR A 52 3.19 5.69 9.30
CA THR A 52 4.19 4.74 9.79
C THR A 52 3.45 3.54 10.39
N GLU A 53 3.74 2.32 9.92
CA GLU A 53 3.09 1.09 10.43
C GLU A 53 3.15 1.05 11.97
N THR A 54 1.98 1.14 12.62
CA THR A 54 1.85 1.24 14.09
C THR A 54 1.93 -0.09 14.83
N ASP A 55 2.07 -1.23 14.13
CA ASP A 55 1.94 -2.55 14.76
C ASP A 55 3.26 -3.36 14.83
N LYS A 56 3.45 -4.13 15.90
CA LYS A 56 4.65 -4.97 16.12
C LYS A 56 4.49 -6.30 15.39
N ARG A 57 4.93 -6.39 14.14
CA ARG A 57 5.03 -7.68 13.42
C ARG A 57 6.25 -8.50 13.85
N LYS A 58 6.05 -9.80 14.10
CA LYS A 58 7.12 -10.78 14.36
C LYS A 58 7.89 -11.03 13.05
N GLY A 59 9.22 -10.85 13.05
CA GLY A 59 10.06 -10.94 11.84
C GLY A 59 10.27 -9.60 11.11
N LYS A 60 10.00 -8.47 11.79
CA LYS A 60 10.25 -7.13 11.26
C LYS A 60 11.74 -6.93 10.97
N VAL A 61 12.04 -6.50 9.74
CA VAL A 61 13.30 -5.85 9.41
C VAL A 61 13.11 -4.39 9.79
N ASP A 62 13.79 -3.92 10.82
CA ASP A 62 13.87 -2.48 11.09
C ASP A 62 14.61 -1.84 9.93
N ALA A 63 13.87 -1.13 9.07
CA ALA A 63 14.52 -0.33 8.05
C ALA A 63 15.12 0.88 8.76
N ASN A 64 16.45 0.96 8.76
CA ASN A 64 17.16 2.15 9.17
C ASN A 64 17.19 3.08 7.95
N PRO A 65 16.44 4.20 7.93
CA PRO A 65 16.57 5.17 6.86
C PRO A 65 17.98 5.79 6.94
N GLU A 66 18.71 5.76 5.84
CA GLU A 66 19.97 6.51 5.66
C GLU A 66 19.72 8.02 5.59
#